data_AF-A0A240UTM4-F1
#
_entry.id   AF-A0A240UTM4-F1
#
_cell.length_a   1.000
_cell.length_b   1.000
_cell.length_c   1.000
_cell.angle_alpha   90.00
_cell.angle_beta   90.00
_cell.angle_gamma   90.00
#
_symmetry.space_group_name_H-M   'P 1'
#
loop_
_entity.id
_entity.type
_entity.pdbx_description
1 polymer ?
#
loop_
_entity_poly.entity_id
_entity_poly.type
_entity_poly.pdbx_seq_one_letter_code
_entity_poly.pdbx_strand_id
1 'polypeptide(L)'
;MKVTSARIALKDSVPSGRVLPSPPVASSDQLTIQLIFRVKYSRWRRSLPCINVHIGQKVLSFSLHRQHEQVALTFPLKPEEFELPLRFSFKGNVPLDAYADATVVSQPKLDDGPIMIVAPHPDDAEIAAGGLYSAHAAQARIVTLSAGELLRKLDRQYITRLDDDLTAASQRKGDIRSWNSAVTPLLSGVAIEHCQMLGVPDGYGWQIIHDDAVIDPVLPIQQARRLNALSLPNDNAEILEREHIINDLQHLIEYWQPATILVTDPEYDPHPDHLAASLALAEALKRSHSRPERVLLYANHYQDAHSPGPAFQPAWTPSPALRKPLFRAPAPYLFSLDEKAQRHKALLLNAMDDLSRRDRPRQIRKKNRREGFHPTFAPDRDRYFQWAIRSSEYFQMVDVEEFIEGTKELLPDQSPGRYLK
;
A
#
# COMPACT_ATOMS: atom_id res chain seq x y z
N MET A 1 -0.95 -4.04 -21.69
CA MET A 1 0.16 -4.72 -20.96
C MET A 1 0.25 -6.18 -21.42
N LYS A 2 1.45 -6.78 -21.50
CA LYS A 2 1.62 -8.20 -21.85
C LYS A 2 2.01 -9.01 -20.61
N VAL A 3 1.28 -10.09 -20.34
CA VAL A 3 1.51 -11.02 -19.25
C VAL A 3 1.82 -12.39 -19.82
N THR A 4 2.91 -13.01 -19.39
CA THR A 4 3.27 -14.37 -19.78
C THR A 4 3.35 -15.25 -18.53
N SER A 5 2.68 -16.40 -18.54
CA SER A 5 2.67 -17.34 -17.41
C SER A 5 3.28 -18.70 -17.79
N ALA A 6 4.01 -19.32 -16.86
CA ALA A 6 4.59 -20.65 -17.02
C ALA A 6 4.77 -21.36 -15.67
N ARG A 7 4.90 -22.69 -15.70
CA ARG A 7 5.20 -23.50 -14.51
C ARG A 7 6.69 -23.89 -14.49
N ILE A 8 7.41 -23.52 -13.43
CA ILE A 8 8.86 -23.71 -13.28
C ILE A 8 9.12 -24.85 -12.29
N ALA A 9 9.94 -25.84 -12.67
CA ALA A 9 10.39 -26.89 -11.75
C ALA A 9 11.43 -26.36 -10.76
N LEU A 10 11.23 -26.62 -9.48
CA LEU A 10 12.15 -26.31 -8.38
C LEU A 10 12.99 -27.56 -8.15
N LYS A 11 14.25 -27.57 -8.63
CA LYS A 11 15.19 -28.67 -8.34
C LYS A 11 16.24 -28.20 -7.34
N ASP A 12 16.38 -28.96 -6.26
CA ASP A 12 17.51 -28.86 -5.35
C ASP A 12 18.79 -29.22 -6.13
N SER A 13 19.61 -28.22 -6.40
CA SER A 13 21.04 -28.33 -6.74
C SER A 13 21.45 -29.38 -7.80
N VAL A 14 21.29 -29.13 -9.11
CA VAL A 14 22.06 -29.80 -10.21
C VAL A 14 22.19 -28.85 -11.44
N PRO A 15 23.33 -28.81 -12.17
CA PRO A 15 23.62 -27.83 -13.21
C PRO A 15 22.93 -28.16 -14.53
N SER A 16 21.71 -27.68 -14.71
CA SER A 16 21.19 -27.33 -16.04
C SER A 16 20.04 -26.35 -15.84
N GLY A 17 20.37 -25.06 -16.03
CA GLY A 17 19.39 -23.99 -16.02
C GLY A 17 18.30 -24.26 -17.05
N ARG A 18 17.05 -23.97 -16.70
CA ARG A 18 16.01 -23.76 -17.71
C ARG A 18 15.67 -22.29 -17.74
N VAL A 19 15.54 -21.82 -18.97
CA VAL A 19 15.23 -20.45 -19.39
C VAL A 19 13.80 -20.13 -18.95
N LEU A 20 13.61 -18.94 -18.36
CA LEU A 20 12.30 -18.38 -18.06
C LEU A 20 11.46 -18.29 -19.34
N PRO A 21 10.11 -18.30 -19.27
CA PRO A 21 9.27 -18.14 -20.47
C PRO A 21 9.69 -16.89 -21.25
N SER A 22 9.95 -16.98 -22.56
CA SER A 22 10.46 -15.85 -23.34
C SER A 22 9.73 -14.54 -22.99
N PRO A 23 10.47 -13.45 -22.73
CA PRO A 23 9.86 -12.22 -22.25
C PRO A 23 8.81 -11.78 -23.26
N PRO A 24 7.67 -11.21 -22.82
CA PRO A 24 6.74 -10.63 -23.75
C PRO A 24 7.50 -9.59 -24.58
N VAL A 25 7.68 -9.84 -25.88
CA VAL A 25 8.41 -8.93 -26.76
C VAL A 25 7.70 -7.58 -26.77
N ALA A 26 8.28 -6.57 -26.09
CA ALA A 26 8.39 -5.16 -26.50
C ALA A 26 8.78 -4.21 -25.33
N SER A 27 9.74 -3.31 -25.63
CA SER A 27 9.90 -1.91 -25.19
C SER A 27 10.00 -1.48 -23.72
N SER A 28 9.85 -2.32 -22.70
CA SER A 28 10.05 -1.88 -21.30
C SER A 28 11.45 -2.22 -20.77
N ASP A 29 12.13 -1.25 -20.18
CA ASP A 29 13.45 -1.42 -19.55
C ASP A 29 13.40 -2.30 -18.28
N GLN A 30 12.21 -2.58 -17.75
CA GLN A 30 12.03 -3.32 -16.50
C GLN A 30 10.93 -4.39 -16.62
N LEU A 31 11.31 -5.63 -16.28
CA LEU A 31 10.39 -6.76 -16.14
C LEU A 31 10.19 -7.05 -14.66
N THR A 32 8.99 -7.49 -14.31
CA THR A 32 8.70 -8.04 -12.99
C THR A 32 8.28 -9.48 -13.13
N ILE A 33 8.87 -10.33 -12.29
CA ILE A 33 8.48 -11.72 -12.15
C ILE A 33 7.81 -11.92 -10.80
N GLN A 34 6.67 -12.61 -10.82
CA GLN A 34 6.01 -13.13 -9.64
C GLN A 34 6.09 -14.65 -9.66
N LEU A 35 6.57 -15.23 -8.58
CA LEU A 35 6.65 -16.67 -8.35
C LEU A 35 5.71 -17.07 -7.22
N ILE A 36 4.82 -18.01 -7.47
CA ILE A 36 3.89 -18.54 -6.48
C ILE A 36 4.34 -19.93 -6.06
N PHE A 37 4.57 -20.10 -4.76
CA PHE A 37 5.01 -21.32 -4.12
C PHE A 37 3.91 -21.87 -3.23
N ARG A 38 3.89 -23.20 -3.08
CA ARG A 38 3.22 -23.86 -1.97
C ARG A 38 4.24 -24.37 -0.96
N VAL A 39 4.06 -23.98 0.30
CA VAL A 39 4.96 -24.21 1.43
C VAL A 39 4.23 -24.97 2.52
N LYS A 40 4.93 -25.94 3.13
CA LYS A 40 4.47 -26.62 4.35
C LYS A 40 5.38 -26.21 5.50
N TYR A 41 4.80 -25.87 6.65
CA TYR A 41 5.56 -25.44 7.82
C TYR A 41 5.70 -26.56 8.85
N SER A 42 6.91 -26.73 9.39
CA SER A 42 7.12 -27.55 10.59
C SER A 42 6.71 -26.80 11.85
N ARG A 43 5.92 -27.44 12.72
CA ARG A 43 5.41 -26.85 13.98
C ARG A 43 6.48 -26.54 15.05
N TRP A 44 7.71 -27.03 14.88
CA TRP A 44 8.70 -27.09 15.97
C TRP A 44 9.81 -26.03 15.95
N ARG A 45 9.82 -25.05 15.02
CA ARG A 45 10.91 -24.06 14.94
C ARG A 45 10.47 -22.62 15.19
N ARG A 46 11.38 -21.87 15.84
CA ARG A 46 11.15 -20.47 16.27
C ARG A 46 11.66 -19.41 15.30
N SER A 47 12.58 -19.68 14.36
CA SER A 47 13.09 -18.66 13.42
C SER A 47 12.21 -18.46 12.19
N LEU A 48 11.98 -17.23 11.78
CA LEU A 48 11.19 -16.88 10.60
C LEU A 48 11.76 -17.59 9.34
N PRO A 49 10.97 -18.38 8.60
CA PRO A 49 11.44 -19.03 7.38
C PRO A 49 11.77 -18.00 6.30
N CYS A 50 12.75 -18.32 5.44
CA CYS A 50 13.11 -17.44 4.32
C CYS A 50 13.45 -18.22 3.05
N ILE A 51 13.18 -17.59 1.90
CA ILE A 51 13.57 -18.02 0.57
C ILE A 51 14.58 -17.01 0.04
N ASN A 52 15.74 -17.48 -0.41
CA ASN A 52 16.69 -16.65 -1.13
C ASN A 52 16.62 -16.99 -2.62
N VAL A 53 16.45 -15.98 -3.46
CA VAL A 53 16.50 -16.08 -4.92
C VAL A 53 17.84 -15.56 -5.40
N HIS A 54 18.60 -16.39 -6.09
CA HIS A 54 19.92 -16.08 -6.64
C HIS A 54 19.79 -15.87 -8.14
N ILE A 55 20.24 -14.70 -8.62
CA ILE A 55 20.15 -14.23 -10.00
C ILE A 55 21.55 -13.77 -10.41
N GLY A 56 22.32 -14.66 -11.03
CA GLY A 56 23.76 -14.43 -11.20
C GLY A 56 24.46 -14.26 -9.84
N GLN A 57 24.99 -13.05 -9.56
CA GLN A 57 25.61 -12.69 -8.28
C GLN A 57 24.65 -12.01 -7.29
N LYS A 58 23.47 -11.58 -7.75
CA LYS A 58 22.45 -10.90 -6.93
C LYS A 58 21.69 -11.93 -6.09
N VAL A 59 21.48 -11.60 -4.81
CA VAL A 59 20.70 -12.44 -3.90
C VAL A 59 19.57 -11.61 -3.30
N LEU A 60 18.33 -12.07 -3.47
CA LEU A 60 17.14 -11.47 -2.88
C LEU A 60 16.60 -12.39 -1.78
N SER A 61 16.46 -11.86 -0.57
CA SER A 61 15.99 -12.63 0.59
C SER A 61 14.57 -12.25 0.98
N PHE A 62 13.66 -13.20 0.91
CA PHE A 62 12.25 -13.04 1.25
C PHE A 62 11.92 -13.79 2.53
N SER A 63 11.44 -13.04 3.53
CA SER A 63 10.88 -13.61 4.75
C SER A 63 9.46 -14.13 4.51
N LEU A 64 9.08 -15.23 5.15
CA LEU A 64 7.77 -15.86 4.95
C LEU A 64 6.89 -15.83 6.20
N HIS A 65 5.58 -15.67 5.99
CA HIS A 65 4.57 -15.76 7.04
C HIS A 65 4.14 -17.21 7.27
N ARG A 66 4.22 -17.71 8.51
CA ARG A 66 4.00 -19.14 8.84
C ARG A 66 2.56 -19.65 8.74
N GLN A 67 1.60 -18.79 8.45
CA GLN A 67 0.19 -19.17 8.41
C GLN A 67 -0.33 -19.40 7.00
N HIS A 68 0.44 -19.04 5.96
CA HIS A 68 -0.01 -19.16 4.58
C HIS A 68 0.78 -20.21 3.83
N GLU A 69 0.08 -21.27 3.42
CA GLU A 69 0.63 -22.36 2.63
C GLU A 69 0.91 -21.94 1.18
N GLN A 70 0.33 -20.85 0.70
CA GLN A 70 0.69 -20.25 -0.59
C GLN A 70 1.43 -18.94 -0.35
N VAL A 71 2.59 -18.78 -0.98
CA VAL A 71 3.46 -17.61 -0.87
C VAL A 71 3.76 -17.07 -2.26
N ALA A 72 3.67 -15.75 -2.43
CA ALA A 72 4.13 -15.07 -3.63
C ALA A 72 5.45 -14.35 -3.37
N LEU A 73 6.40 -14.47 -4.29
CA LEU A 73 7.64 -13.69 -4.32
C LEU A 73 7.64 -12.87 -5.61
N THR A 74 7.67 -11.55 -5.49
CA THR A 74 7.74 -10.66 -6.65
C THR A 74 9.06 -9.91 -6.61
N PHE A 75 9.77 -9.85 -7.74
CA PHE A 75 11.01 -9.08 -7.86
C PHE A 75 11.25 -8.57 -9.27
N PRO A 76 11.97 -7.43 -9.40
CA PRO A 76 12.37 -6.92 -10.71
C PRO A 76 13.50 -7.76 -11.30
N LEU A 77 13.41 -7.96 -12.62
CA LEU A 77 14.46 -8.51 -13.48
C LEU A 77 14.80 -7.48 -14.55
N LYS A 78 16.10 -7.25 -14.73
CA LYS A 78 16.58 -6.55 -15.92
C LYS A 78 16.51 -7.46 -17.15
N PRO A 79 16.40 -6.93 -18.37
CA PRO A 79 16.41 -7.74 -19.59
C PRO A 79 17.60 -8.71 -19.66
N GLU A 80 18.79 -8.27 -19.26
CA GLU A 80 20.00 -9.11 -19.23
C GLU A 80 19.98 -10.19 -18.12
N GLU A 81 19.20 -10.00 -17.06
CA GLU A 81 19.04 -10.98 -15.99
C GLU A 81 18.08 -12.12 -16.38
N PHE A 82 17.29 -11.94 -17.46
CA PHE A 82 16.26 -12.88 -17.88
C PHE A 82 16.80 -14.23 -18.36
N GLU A 83 17.98 -14.21 -18.99
CA GLU A 83 18.66 -15.41 -19.48
C GLU A 83 19.46 -16.13 -18.38
N LEU A 84 19.56 -15.53 -17.18
CA LEU A 84 20.29 -16.13 -16.07
C LEU A 84 19.44 -17.19 -15.35
N PRO A 85 20.04 -18.30 -14.91
CA PRO A 85 19.31 -19.30 -14.13
C PRO A 85 18.95 -18.75 -12.75
N LEU A 86 17.66 -18.87 -12.38
CA LEU A 86 17.22 -18.64 -11.01
C LEU A 86 17.58 -19.85 -10.14
N ARG A 87 18.35 -19.63 -9.07
CA ARG A 87 18.59 -20.65 -8.04
C ARG A 87 17.93 -20.24 -6.73
N PHE A 88 17.45 -21.22 -5.97
CA PHE A 88 16.76 -20.97 -4.72
C PHE A 88 17.51 -21.63 -3.56
N SER A 89 17.59 -20.94 -2.42
CA SER A 89 18.03 -21.54 -1.17
C SER A 89 17.07 -21.23 -0.04
N PHE A 90 16.86 -22.22 0.84
CA PHE A 90 15.78 -22.18 1.82
C PHE A 90 16.32 -22.24 3.24
N LYS A 91 15.83 -21.36 4.11
CA LYS A 91 16.13 -21.38 5.54
C LYS A 91 14.86 -21.65 6.33
N GLY A 92 14.96 -22.51 7.33
CA GLY A 92 13.85 -22.78 8.26
C GLY A 92 13.09 -24.08 8.01
N ASN A 93 13.63 -25.03 7.23
CA ASN A 93 13.00 -26.31 6.88
C ASN A 93 11.57 -26.12 6.35
N VAL A 94 11.48 -25.46 5.19
CA VAL A 94 10.25 -25.18 4.47
C VAL A 94 10.15 -26.20 3.33
N PRO A 95 9.49 -27.36 3.53
CA PRO A 95 9.14 -28.22 2.41
C PRO A 95 8.30 -27.42 1.41
N LEU A 96 8.81 -27.32 0.20
CA LEU A 96 8.16 -26.67 -0.94
C LEU A 96 7.61 -27.72 -1.89
N ASP A 97 6.56 -27.36 -2.61
CA ASP A 97 6.18 -28.10 -3.81
C ASP A 97 7.34 -28.11 -4.82
N ALA A 98 7.40 -29.13 -5.68
CA ALA A 98 8.45 -29.27 -6.68
C ALA A 98 8.37 -28.24 -7.83
N TYR A 99 7.39 -27.33 -7.80
CA TYR A 99 7.13 -26.36 -8.87
C TYR A 99 6.68 -25.02 -8.29
N ALA A 100 6.98 -23.93 -9.03
CA ALA A 100 6.42 -22.61 -8.82
C ALA A 100 5.69 -22.15 -10.09
N ASP A 101 4.56 -21.48 -9.93
CA ASP A 101 3.91 -20.78 -11.04
C ASP A 101 4.55 -19.40 -11.20
N ALA A 102 4.98 -19.07 -12.41
CA ALA A 102 5.68 -17.85 -12.74
C ALA A 102 4.84 -16.98 -13.66
N THR A 103 4.74 -15.71 -13.32
CA THR A 103 4.11 -14.69 -14.15
C THR A 103 5.12 -13.58 -14.40
N VAL A 104 5.37 -13.27 -15.68
CA VAL A 104 6.27 -12.19 -16.11
C VAL A 104 5.45 -11.07 -16.70
N VAL A 105 5.68 -9.85 -16.19
CA VAL A 105 4.97 -8.64 -16.55
C VAL A 105 5.95 -7.56 -16.95
N SER A 106 5.70 -6.94 -18.10
CA SER A 106 6.37 -5.71 -18.52
C SER A 106 5.77 -4.53 -17.76
N GLN A 107 6.61 -3.72 -17.12
CA GLN A 107 6.16 -2.57 -16.36
C GLN A 107 6.14 -1.30 -17.22
N PRO A 108 5.02 -0.56 -17.26
CA PRO A 108 5.04 0.76 -17.87
C PRO A 108 5.90 1.72 -17.03
N LYS A 109 6.54 2.67 -17.72
CA LYS A 109 7.12 3.83 -17.07
C LYS A 109 5.98 4.73 -16.58
N LEU A 110 6.19 5.44 -15.48
CA LEU A 110 5.21 6.37 -14.90
C LEU A 110 5.60 7.82 -15.21
N ASP A 111 6.11 8.08 -16.42
CA ASP A 111 6.58 9.38 -16.89
C ASP A 111 5.61 10.05 -17.89
N ASP A 112 4.45 9.43 -18.12
CA ASP A 112 3.41 9.83 -19.07
C ASP A 112 2.44 10.90 -18.56
N GLY A 113 2.50 11.28 -17.28
CA GLY A 113 1.71 12.39 -16.75
C GLY A 113 1.72 12.48 -15.23
N PRO A 114 0.82 13.29 -14.65
CA PRO A 114 0.67 13.40 -13.21
C PRO A 114 0.27 12.06 -12.58
N ILE A 115 0.79 11.81 -11.39
CA ILE A 115 0.49 10.63 -10.58
C ILE A 115 -0.33 11.09 -9.39
N MET A 116 -1.60 10.72 -9.34
CA MET A 116 -2.49 11.04 -8.22
C MET A 116 -2.52 9.88 -7.23
N ILE A 117 -2.26 10.13 -5.95
CA ILE A 117 -2.32 9.13 -4.88
C ILE A 117 -3.52 9.48 -3.99
N VAL A 118 -4.51 8.60 -3.97
CA VAL A 118 -5.67 8.69 -3.08
C VAL A 118 -5.39 7.88 -1.82
N ALA A 119 -5.25 8.59 -0.69
CA ALA A 119 -4.92 8.06 0.63
C ALA A 119 -6.13 8.20 1.58
N PRO A 120 -6.62 7.12 2.19
CA PRO A 120 -7.69 7.20 3.19
C PRO A 120 -7.31 8.06 4.41
N HIS A 121 -6.10 7.86 4.95
CA HIS A 121 -5.59 8.52 6.15
C HIS A 121 -4.20 9.16 5.95
N PRO A 122 -3.80 10.10 6.83
CA PRO A 122 -2.45 10.67 6.81
C PRO A 122 -1.38 9.67 7.25
N ASP A 123 -0.60 9.15 6.30
CA ASP A 123 0.50 8.15 6.40
C ASP A 123 0.37 7.06 5.34
N ASP A 124 -0.83 6.83 4.80
CA ASP A 124 -1.07 5.75 3.84
C ASP A 124 -0.22 5.89 2.57
N ALA A 125 -0.09 7.11 2.05
CA ALA A 125 0.74 7.41 0.89
C ALA A 125 2.22 7.14 1.18
N GLU A 126 2.72 7.55 2.35
CA GLU A 126 4.10 7.33 2.79
C GLU A 126 4.39 5.85 2.99
N ILE A 127 3.46 5.10 3.57
CA ILE A 127 3.57 3.65 3.82
C ILE A 127 3.60 2.91 2.48
N ALA A 128 2.66 3.19 1.59
CA ALA A 128 2.51 2.46 0.33
C ALA A 128 3.54 2.88 -0.72
N ALA A 129 3.64 4.18 -0.98
CA ALA A 129 4.23 4.76 -2.18
C ALA A 129 5.23 5.90 -1.90
N GLY A 130 5.73 6.01 -0.66
CA GLY A 130 6.67 7.06 -0.25
C GLY A 130 7.90 7.17 -1.16
N GLY A 131 8.44 6.04 -1.60
CA GLY A 131 9.56 6.02 -2.53
C GLY A 131 9.16 6.39 -3.95
N LEU A 132 8.04 5.87 -4.45
CA LEU A 132 7.49 6.18 -5.77
C LEU A 132 7.22 7.68 -5.91
N TYR A 133 6.45 8.29 -5.00
CA TYR A 133 6.16 9.71 -5.13
C TYR A 133 7.42 10.56 -4.94
N SER A 134 8.41 10.08 -4.17
CA SER A 134 9.67 10.81 -4.02
C SER A 134 10.48 10.83 -5.32
N ALA A 135 10.47 9.73 -6.07
CA ALA A 135 11.11 9.67 -7.37
C ALA A 135 10.38 10.52 -8.43
N HIS A 136 9.06 10.71 -8.27
CA HIS A 136 8.18 11.43 -9.18
C HIS A 136 7.66 12.75 -8.59
N ALA A 137 8.42 13.41 -7.71
CA ALA A 137 7.92 14.48 -6.85
C ALA A 137 7.23 15.65 -7.58
N ALA A 138 7.74 16.03 -8.77
CA ALA A 138 7.14 17.10 -9.58
C ALA A 138 5.76 16.70 -10.17
N GLN A 139 5.56 15.42 -10.44
CA GLN A 139 4.34 14.84 -11.04
C GLN A 139 3.35 14.33 -9.99
N ALA A 140 3.82 14.07 -8.76
CA ALA A 140 2.99 13.55 -7.69
C ALA A 140 1.91 14.57 -7.25
N ARG A 141 0.69 14.07 -7.05
CA ARG A 141 -0.45 14.75 -6.44
C ARG A 141 -1.01 13.83 -5.37
N ILE A 142 -1.25 14.31 -4.17
CA ILE A 142 -1.71 13.49 -3.05
C ILE A 142 -3.06 14.02 -2.59
N VAL A 143 -4.05 13.15 -2.54
CA VAL A 143 -5.37 13.43 -1.98
C VAL A 143 -5.56 12.56 -0.76
N THR A 144 -5.74 13.17 0.40
CA THR A 144 -6.07 12.46 1.63
C THR A 144 -7.55 12.62 1.95
N LEU A 145 -8.28 11.53 2.20
CA LEU A 145 -9.71 11.59 2.48
C LEU A 145 -9.99 12.21 3.85
N SER A 146 -9.38 11.68 4.90
CA SER A 146 -9.63 12.09 6.29
C SER A 146 -8.40 12.71 6.95
N ALA A 147 -8.62 13.48 8.02
CA ALA A 147 -7.53 13.96 8.88
C ALA A 147 -7.01 12.87 9.84
N GLY A 148 -7.64 11.69 9.87
CA GLY A 148 -7.24 10.61 10.74
C GLY A 148 -7.46 10.94 12.23
N GLU A 149 -8.47 11.75 12.53
CA GLU A 149 -8.75 12.35 13.83
C GLU A 149 -9.38 11.39 14.86
N LEU A 150 -9.86 10.21 14.44
CA LEU A 150 -10.61 9.32 15.32
C LEU A 150 -9.76 8.85 16.50
N LEU A 151 -10.25 9.17 17.71
CA LEU A 151 -9.67 8.71 18.96
C LEU A 151 -10.73 8.03 19.83
N ARG A 152 -10.59 6.72 20.03
CA ARG A 152 -11.60 5.94 20.76
C ARG A 152 -11.52 6.09 22.28
N LYS A 153 -10.34 6.47 22.80
CA LYS A 153 -10.03 6.59 24.25
C LYS A 153 -8.90 7.60 24.47
N LEU A 154 -8.96 8.34 25.59
CA LEU A 154 -7.95 9.33 25.96
C LEU A 154 -6.55 8.75 26.17
N ASP A 155 -6.44 7.48 26.55
CA ASP A 155 -5.14 6.81 26.74
C ASP A 155 -4.46 6.41 25.42
N ARG A 156 -5.07 6.74 24.27
CA ARG A 156 -4.54 6.52 22.92
C ARG A 156 -3.92 7.76 22.29
N GLN A 157 -3.90 8.89 23.00
CA GLN A 157 -3.24 10.11 22.54
C GLN A 157 -1.74 9.82 22.29
N TYR A 158 -1.18 10.40 21.23
CA TYR A 158 0.24 10.27 20.89
C TYR A 158 1.14 10.94 21.93
N ILE A 159 0.64 11.96 22.63
CA ILE A 159 1.21 12.49 23.88
C ILE A 159 0.29 12.10 25.03
N THR A 160 0.84 11.37 26.00
CA THR A 160 0.07 10.84 27.14
C THR A 160 -0.48 11.97 28.02
N ARG A 161 -1.81 12.00 28.23
CA ARG A 161 -2.53 13.03 29.02
C ARG A 161 -2.40 14.45 28.45
N LEU A 162 -2.43 14.59 27.13
CA LEU A 162 -2.37 15.91 26.48
C LEU A 162 -3.70 16.67 26.62
N ASP A 163 -4.81 15.99 26.39
CA ASP A 163 -6.17 16.51 26.55
C ASP A 163 -6.97 15.64 27.54
N ASP A 164 -7.94 16.28 28.21
CA ASP A 164 -8.80 15.69 29.25
C ASP A 164 -10.18 15.24 28.72
N ASP A 165 -10.54 15.58 27.47
CA ASP A 165 -11.78 15.17 26.80
C ASP A 165 -11.54 14.65 25.38
N LEU A 166 -12.41 13.75 24.93
CA LEU A 166 -12.21 13.03 23.67
C LEU A 166 -12.38 13.90 22.43
N THR A 167 -13.23 14.93 22.50
CA THR A 167 -13.50 15.81 21.36
C THR A 167 -12.28 16.67 21.08
N ALA A 168 -11.75 17.36 22.08
CA ALA A 168 -10.53 18.16 21.96
C ALA A 168 -9.33 17.29 21.56
N ALA A 169 -9.19 16.10 22.14
CA ALA A 169 -8.13 15.16 21.79
C ALA A 169 -8.21 14.70 20.32
N SER A 170 -9.42 14.41 19.83
CA SER A 170 -9.64 14.01 18.43
C SER A 170 -9.34 15.18 17.49
N GLN A 171 -9.87 16.37 17.76
CA GLN A 171 -9.59 17.58 16.96
C GLN A 171 -8.10 17.89 16.90
N ARG A 172 -7.39 17.81 18.03
CA ARG A 172 -5.95 18.04 18.09
C ARG A 172 -5.16 17.01 17.28
N LYS A 173 -5.56 15.73 17.35
CA LYS A 173 -4.99 14.67 16.51
C LYS A 173 -5.22 14.96 15.02
N GLY A 174 -6.43 15.36 14.66
CA GLY A 174 -6.77 15.76 13.28
C GLY A 174 -5.97 16.96 12.80
N ASP A 175 -5.71 17.94 13.67
CA ASP A 175 -4.91 19.13 13.33
C ASP A 175 -3.47 18.77 12.97
N ILE A 176 -2.80 17.98 13.80
CA ILE A 176 -1.41 17.58 13.56
C ILE A 176 -1.31 16.65 12.34
N ARG A 177 -2.26 15.72 12.17
CA ARG A 177 -2.23 14.79 11.03
C ARG A 177 -2.62 15.45 9.71
N SER A 178 -3.51 16.45 9.71
CA SER A 178 -3.75 17.30 8.53
C SER A 178 -2.49 18.08 8.15
N TRP A 179 -1.75 18.57 9.15
CA TRP A 179 -0.44 19.18 8.91
C TRP A 179 0.55 18.16 8.34
N ASN A 180 0.66 16.96 8.92
CA ASN A 180 1.56 15.92 8.42
C ASN A 180 1.25 15.54 6.96
N SER A 181 -0.03 15.35 6.60
CA SER A 181 -0.46 15.03 5.23
C SER A 181 -0.02 16.11 4.22
N ALA A 182 -0.19 17.39 4.56
CA ALA A 182 0.19 18.48 3.65
C ALA A 182 1.70 18.65 3.51
N VAL A 183 2.47 18.52 4.61
CA VAL A 183 3.87 18.97 4.66
C VAL A 183 4.90 17.86 4.60
N THR A 184 4.59 16.62 5.00
CA THR A 184 5.54 15.50 4.91
C THR A 184 6.03 15.27 3.48
N PRO A 185 5.18 15.37 2.44
CA PRO A 185 5.61 15.24 1.05
C PRO A 185 6.64 16.29 0.60
N LEU A 186 6.75 17.45 1.27
CA LEU A 186 7.79 18.46 1.00
C LEU A 186 9.20 17.92 1.26
N LEU A 187 9.37 16.95 2.16
CA LEU A 187 10.67 16.28 2.38
C LEU A 187 11.17 15.59 1.11
N SER A 188 10.25 15.23 0.22
CA SER A 188 10.53 14.63 -1.08
C SER A 188 10.48 15.62 -2.24
N GLY A 189 10.19 16.89 -1.97
CA GLY A 189 10.04 17.93 -2.99
C GLY A 189 8.67 17.95 -3.68
N VAL A 190 7.67 17.22 -3.15
CA VAL A 190 6.28 17.37 -3.61
C VAL A 190 5.76 18.70 -3.09
N ALA A 191 5.36 19.59 -3.98
CA ALA A 191 4.90 20.92 -3.62
C ALA A 191 3.59 20.85 -2.81
N ILE A 192 3.41 21.74 -1.84
CA ILE A 192 2.25 21.68 -0.92
C ILE A 192 0.93 21.87 -1.69
N GLU A 193 0.94 22.61 -2.79
CA GLU A 193 -0.19 22.80 -3.69
C GLU A 193 -0.68 21.51 -4.37
N HIS A 194 0.16 20.48 -4.37
CA HIS A 194 -0.15 19.15 -4.88
C HIS A 194 -0.75 18.23 -3.83
N CYS A 195 -0.90 18.68 -2.58
CA CYS A 195 -1.48 17.93 -1.48
C CYS A 195 -2.86 18.52 -1.13
N GLN A 196 -3.91 17.71 -1.15
CA GLN A 196 -5.28 18.13 -0.87
C GLN A 196 -5.94 17.20 0.15
N MET A 197 -6.62 17.77 1.14
CA MET A 197 -7.43 17.06 2.13
C MET A 197 -8.92 17.16 1.75
N LEU A 198 -9.66 16.05 1.78
CA LEU A 198 -11.12 16.09 1.58
C LEU A 198 -11.87 16.36 2.90
N GLY A 199 -11.36 15.90 4.04
CA GLY A 199 -12.01 16.13 5.34
C GLY A 199 -13.18 15.19 5.64
N VAL A 200 -13.18 13.99 5.06
CA VAL A 200 -14.11 12.90 5.43
C VAL A 200 -13.86 12.53 6.90
N PRO A 201 -14.91 12.41 7.74
CA PRO A 201 -14.74 11.96 9.13
C PRO A 201 -14.07 10.58 9.23
N ASP A 202 -12.98 10.49 9.99
CA ASP A 202 -12.18 9.28 10.16
C ASP A 202 -12.99 8.12 10.79
N GLY A 203 -12.96 6.94 10.16
CA GLY A 203 -13.72 5.76 10.56
C GLY A 203 -15.17 5.70 10.06
N TYR A 204 -15.59 6.69 9.26
CA TYR A 204 -16.94 6.80 8.72
C TYR A 204 -16.98 6.83 7.18
N GLY A 205 -15.86 6.63 6.49
CA GLY A 205 -15.80 6.71 5.03
C GLY A 205 -16.75 5.73 4.36
N TRP A 206 -16.83 4.49 4.86
CA TRP A 206 -17.76 3.49 4.30
C TRP A 206 -19.21 3.90 4.51
N GLN A 207 -19.57 4.33 5.72
CA GLN A 207 -20.92 4.74 6.05
C GLN A 207 -21.39 5.90 5.17
N ILE A 208 -20.50 6.87 4.90
CA ILE A 208 -20.86 8.02 4.05
C ILE A 208 -20.92 7.60 2.57
N ILE A 209 -19.90 6.89 2.05
CA ILE A 209 -19.78 6.61 0.61
C ILE A 209 -20.66 5.47 0.13
N HIS A 210 -20.86 4.44 0.96
CA HIS A 210 -21.65 3.27 0.62
C HIS A 210 -23.07 3.33 1.19
N ASP A 211 -23.22 3.69 2.48
CA ASP A 211 -24.53 3.66 3.15
C ASP A 211 -25.29 5.00 3.07
N ASP A 212 -24.74 6.00 2.38
CA ASP A 212 -25.28 7.37 2.28
C ASP A 212 -25.58 8.02 3.64
N ALA A 213 -24.78 7.67 4.66
CA ALA A 213 -24.96 8.18 6.02
C ALA A 213 -24.52 9.65 6.14
N VAL A 214 -25.31 10.43 6.87
CA VAL A 214 -24.97 11.81 7.25
C VAL A 214 -24.25 11.78 8.59
N ILE A 215 -23.00 12.22 8.62
CA ILE A 215 -22.13 12.18 9.82
C ILE A 215 -21.68 13.59 10.15
N ASP A 216 -21.94 14.03 11.39
CA ASP A 216 -21.44 15.29 11.92
C ASP A 216 -19.93 15.17 12.21
N PRO A 217 -19.07 15.96 11.55
CA PRO A 217 -17.62 15.83 11.71
C PRO A 217 -17.15 16.35 13.08
N VAL A 218 -16.35 15.53 13.79
CA VAL A 218 -15.68 15.99 15.03
C VAL A 218 -14.70 17.12 14.74
N LEU A 219 -14.03 17.07 13.59
CA LEU A 219 -13.14 18.12 13.09
C LEU A 219 -13.85 18.89 11.96
N PRO A 220 -14.18 20.18 12.14
CA PRO A 220 -14.84 20.97 11.09
C PRO A 220 -14.10 20.88 9.74
N ILE A 221 -14.85 20.76 8.64
CA ILE A 221 -14.29 20.54 7.29
C ILE A 221 -13.31 21.66 6.91
N GLN A 222 -13.65 22.92 7.17
CA GLN A 222 -12.77 24.06 6.93
C GLN A 222 -11.46 23.98 7.71
N GLN A 223 -11.50 23.41 8.93
CA GLN A 223 -10.31 23.21 9.75
C GLN A 223 -9.43 22.08 9.18
N ALA A 224 -10.02 20.98 8.73
CA ALA A 224 -9.31 19.88 8.05
C ALA A 224 -8.66 20.35 6.74
N ARG A 225 -9.36 21.19 5.96
CA ARG A 225 -8.93 21.68 4.65
C ARG A 225 -8.06 22.94 4.69
N ARG A 226 -7.71 23.47 5.86
CA ARG A 226 -7.04 24.79 5.99
C ARG A 226 -5.70 24.93 5.25
N LEU A 227 -5.07 23.81 4.90
CA LEU A 227 -3.79 23.76 4.16
C LEU A 227 -3.98 23.45 2.66
N ASN A 228 -5.20 23.22 2.20
CA ASN A 228 -5.50 23.03 0.79
C ASN A 228 -5.16 24.31 0.02
N ALA A 229 -4.31 24.19 -0.99
CA ALA A 229 -4.02 25.31 -1.89
C ALA A 229 -5.08 25.49 -2.98
N LEU A 230 -5.83 24.44 -3.30
CA LEU A 230 -6.89 24.46 -4.29
C LEU A 230 -8.23 24.51 -3.57
N SER A 231 -9.10 25.44 -3.98
CA SER A 231 -10.47 25.45 -3.51
C SER A 231 -11.22 24.25 -4.07
N LEU A 232 -11.89 23.50 -3.21
CA LEU A 232 -12.74 22.37 -3.62
C LEU A 232 -14.21 22.83 -3.67
N PRO A 233 -15.05 22.19 -4.52
CA PRO A 233 -16.46 22.54 -4.66
C PRO A 233 -17.23 22.68 -3.34
N ASN A 234 -16.89 21.86 -2.34
CA ASN A 234 -17.63 21.77 -1.08
C ASN A 234 -16.90 22.37 0.14
N ASP A 235 -16.01 23.36 -0.05
CA ASP A 235 -15.23 23.96 1.05
C ASP A 235 -16.07 24.65 2.13
N ASN A 236 -17.27 25.11 1.77
CA ASN A 236 -18.19 25.77 2.70
C ASN A 236 -19.22 24.81 3.32
N ALA A 237 -19.14 23.51 3.02
CA ALA A 237 -20.05 22.53 3.60
C ALA A 237 -19.78 22.38 5.10
N GLU A 238 -20.86 22.26 5.89
CA GLU A 238 -20.78 21.89 7.31
C GLU A 238 -20.69 20.37 7.49
N ILE A 239 -21.25 19.61 6.55
CA ILE A 239 -21.24 18.15 6.51
C ILE A 239 -20.89 17.67 5.09
N LEU A 240 -20.05 16.65 4.97
CA LEU A 240 -19.77 15.97 3.70
C LEU A 240 -20.70 14.76 3.54
N GLU A 241 -21.59 14.85 2.56
CA GLU A 241 -22.37 13.74 2.06
C GLU A 241 -21.59 13.03 0.94
N ARG A 242 -22.05 11.84 0.56
CA ARG A 242 -21.46 11.05 -0.53
C ARG A 242 -21.16 11.87 -1.77
N GLU A 243 -22.15 12.63 -2.23
CA GLU A 243 -22.06 13.43 -3.45
C GLU A 243 -21.03 14.56 -3.34
N HIS A 244 -20.84 15.15 -2.15
CA HIS A 244 -19.79 16.14 -1.94
C HIS A 244 -18.40 15.55 -2.17
N ILE A 245 -18.14 14.36 -1.61
CA ILE A 245 -16.84 13.70 -1.71
C ILE A 245 -16.54 13.26 -3.15
N ILE A 246 -17.55 12.71 -3.84
CA ILE A 246 -17.41 12.30 -5.25
C ILE A 246 -17.15 13.53 -6.14
N ASN A 247 -17.86 14.63 -5.92
CA ASN A 247 -17.68 15.86 -6.69
C ASN A 247 -16.30 16.50 -6.45
N ASP A 248 -15.79 16.47 -5.22
CA ASP A 248 -14.44 16.97 -4.91
C ASP A 248 -13.36 16.11 -5.59
N LEU A 249 -13.49 14.78 -5.56
CA LEU A 249 -12.58 13.87 -6.28
C LEU A 249 -12.65 14.07 -7.80
N GLN A 250 -13.86 14.19 -8.35
CA GLN A 250 -14.06 14.48 -9.77
C GLN A 250 -13.37 15.79 -10.15
N HIS A 251 -13.56 16.85 -9.36
CA HIS A 251 -12.92 18.14 -9.59
C HIS A 251 -11.39 18.02 -9.66
N LEU A 252 -10.78 17.27 -8.74
CA LEU A 252 -9.33 17.05 -8.71
C LEU A 252 -8.84 16.21 -9.90
N ILE A 253 -9.59 15.18 -10.31
CA ILE A 253 -9.27 14.35 -11.48
C ILE A 253 -9.31 15.19 -12.76
N GLU A 254 -10.30 16.05 -12.93
CA GLU A 254 -10.42 16.93 -14.10
C GLU A 254 -9.36 18.02 -14.11
N TYR A 255 -9.02 18.56 -12.92
CA TYR A 255 -8.04 19.61 -12.79
C TYR A 255 -6.60 19.11 -13.04
N TRP A 256 -6.23 17.97 -12.46
CA TRP A 256 -4.87 17.43 -12.60
C TRP A 256 -4.68 16.51 -13.80
N GLN A 257 -5.76 15.94 -14.36
CA GLN A 257 -5.71 14.99 -15.47
C GLN A 257 -4.63 13.90 -15.29
N PRO A 258 -4.66 13.13 -14.19
CA PRO A 258 -3.62 12.16 -13.90
C PRO A 258 -3.58 11.04 -14.94
N ALA A 259 -2.38 10.67 -15.38
CA ALA A 259 -2.17 9.50 -16.24
C ALA A 259 -2.20 8.20 -15.42
N THR A 260 -1.79 8.27 -14.14
CA THR A 260 -1.80 7.14 -13.21
C THR A 260 -2.46 7.56 -11.90
N ILE A 261 -3.36 6.73 -11.37
CA ILE A 261 -3.94 6.91 -10.04
C ILE A 261 -3.54 5.74 -9.13
N LEU A 262 -3.10 6.03 -7.91
CA LEU A 262 -2.90 5.07 -6.85
C LEU A 262 -4.08 5.13 -5.89
N VAL A 263 -4.62 3.98 -5.49
CA VAL A 263 -5.68 3.87 -4.47
C VAL A 263 -5.53 2.56 -3.72
N THR A 264 -6.18 2.43 -2.58
CA THR A 264 -6.22 1.20 -1.81
C THR A 264 -6.83 0.04 -2.60
N ASP A 265 -6.29 -1.16 -2.41
CA ASP A 265 -6.66 -2.39 -3.08
C ASP A 265 -7.83 -3.08 -2.36
N PRO A 266 -9.06 -3.05 -2.91
CA PRO A 266 -10.21 -3.64 -2.26
C PRO A 266 -10.17 -5.18 -2.23
N GLU A 267 -9.30 -5.84 -3.01
CA GLU A 267 -9.15 -7.28 -2.98
C GLU A 267 -8.34 -7.77 -1.77
N TYR A 268 -7.46 -6.92 -1.21
CA TYR A 268 -6.56 -7.27 -0.12
C TYR A 268 -6.75 -6.47 1.17
N ASP A 269 -7.15 -5.20 1.05
CA ASP A 269 -7.28 -4.27 2.18
C ASP A 269 -8.72 -4.18 2.68
N PRO A 270 -9.06 -4.81 3.82
CA PRO A 270 -10.43 -4.87 4.30
C PRO A 270 -10.84 -3.64 5.12
N HIS A 271 -9.98 -2.64 5.29
CA HIS A 271 -10.30 -1.50 6.15
C HIS A 271 -11.47 -0.69 5.56
N PRO A 272 -12.53 -0.38 6.32
CA PRO A 272 -13.73 0.28 5.79
C PRO A 272 -13.45 1.58 5.04
N ASP A 273 -12.61 2.46 5.59
CA ASP A 273 -12.25 3.71 4.92
C ASP A 273 -11.39 3.48 3.66
N HIS A 274 -10.62 2.38 3.62
CA HIS A 274 -9.81 2.03 2.44
C HIS A 274 -10.72 1.54 1.32
N LEU A 275 -11.69 0.68 1.64
CA LEU A 275 -12.73 0.28 0.70
C LEU A 275 -13.55 1.48 0.20
N ALA A 276 -13.86 2.42 1.10
CA ALA A 276 -14.58 3.65 0.76
C ALA A 276 -13.77 4.55 -0.18
N ALA A 277 -12.45 4.66 -0.02
CA ALA A 277 -11.59 5.41 -0.94
C ALA A 277 -11.62 4.82 -2.35
N SER A 278 -11.52 3.50 -2.48
CA SER A 278 -11.62 2.81 -3.77
C SER A 278 -13.00 3.02 -4.42
N LEU A 279 -14.07 2.92 -3.62
CA LEU A 279 -15.44 3.14 -4.09
C LEU A 279 -15.68 4.59 -4.53
N ALA A 280 -15.29 5.57 -3.72
CA ALA A 280 -15.43 6.99 -4.02
C ALA A 280 -14.67 7.37 -5.30
N LEU A 281 -13.45 6.85 -5.47
CA LEU A 281 -12.66 7.06 -6.68
C LEU A 281 -13.33 6.44 -7.91
N ALA A 282 -13.83 5.21 -7.83
CA ALA A 282 -14.51 4.55 -8.94
C ALA A 282 -15.75 5.35 -9.38
N GLU A 283 -16.52 5.88 -8.42
CA GLU A 283 -17.68 6.73 -8.68
C GLU A 283 -17.30 8.09 -9.30
N ALA A 284 -16.23 8.72 -8.82
CA ALA A 284 -15.71 9.96 -9.40
C ALA A 284 -15.19 9.74 -10.84
N LEU A 285 -14.49 8.64 -11.10
CA LEU A 285 -14.00 8.29 -12.44
C LEU A 285 -15.14 8.04 -13.43
N LYS A 286 -16.24 7.38 -13.00
CA LYS A 286 -17.44 7.21 -13.85
C LYS A 286 -17.99 8.55 -14.35
N ARG A 287 -17.91 9.60 -13.52
CA ARG A 287 -18.44 10.94 -13.80
C ARG A 287 -17.43 11.87 -14.48
N SER A 288 -16.14 11.57 -14.37
CA SER A 288 -15.07 12.35 -14.97
C SER A 288 -15.04 12.18 -16.50
N HIS A 289 -14.51 13.15 -17.22
CA HIS A 289 -14.13 13.09 -18.63
C HIS A 289 -12.68 12.64 -18.78
N SER A 290 -11.79 13.13 -17.92
CA SER A 290 -10.42 12.63 -17.83
C SER A 290 -10.40 11.13 -17.49
N ARG A 291 -9.55 10.37 -18.18
CA ARG A 291 -9.36 8.93 -17.95
C ARG A 291 -7.87 8.65 -17.76
N PRO A 292 -7.43 8.22 -16.56
CA PRO A 292 -6.07 7.72 -16.38
C PRO A 292 -5.86 6.47 -17.22
N GLU A 293 -4.62 6.23 -17.64
CA GLU A 293 -4.26 5.03 -18.38
C GLU A 293 -4.27 3.77 -17.50
N ARG A 294 -4.09 3.94 -16.18
CA ARG A 294 -3.94 2.84 -15.25
C ARG A 294 -4.27 3.23 -13.82
N VAL A 295 -4.69 2.23 -13.05
CA VAL A 295 -4.85 2.32 -11.60
C VAL A 295 -3.87 1.35 -10.93
N LEU A 296 -3.09 1.86 -9.99
CA LEU A 296 -2.19 1.11 -9.14
C LEU A 296 -2.82 0.93 -7.75
N LEU A 297 -3.03 -0.32 -7.35
CA LEU A 297 -3.71 -0.70 -6.13
C LEU A 297 -2.68 -1.07 -5.06
N TYR A 298 -2.71 -0.38 -3.91
CA TYR A 298 -1.84 -0.68 -2.77
C TYR A 298 -2.63 -1.18 -1.57
N ALA A 299 -2.00 -1.95 -0.68
CA ALA A 299 -2.63 -2.40 0.56
C ALA A 299 -1.71 -2.16 1.75
N ASN A 300 -2.24 -1.46 2.75
CA ASN A 300 -1.57 -1.14 4.01
C ASN A 300 -2.05 -2.03 5.15
N HIS A 301 -3.28 -2.54 5.05
CA HIS A 301 -3.84 -3.54 5.95
C HIS A 301 -4.16 -4.82 5.19
N TYR A 302 -3.93 -5.96 5.84
CA TYR A 302 -4.27 -7.27 5.31
C TYR A 302 -5.02 -8.04 6.37
N GLN A 303 -6.05 -8.78 5.96
CA GLN A 303 -6.79 -9.66 6.87
C GLN A 303 -5.89 -10.80 7.35
N ASP A 304 -5.66 -10.89 8.67
CA ASP A 304 -4.88 -11.95 9.33
C ASP A 304 -3.46 -12.16 8.77
N ALA A 305 -2.90 -11.13 8.11
CA ALA A 305 -1.57 -11.18 7.52
C ALA A 305 -0.83 -9.86 7.72
N HIS A 306 0.50 -9.93 7.63
CA HIS A 306 1.35 -8.75 7.61
C HIS A 306 2.68 -9.06 6.93
N SER A 307 3.35 -7.99 6.49
CA SER A 307 4.69 -8.06 5.92
C SER A 307 5.68 -8.70 6.92
N PRO A 308 6.25 -9.88 6.62
CA PRO A 308 7.16 -10.57 7.53
C PRO A 308 8.59 -10.04 7.38
N GLY A 309 9.42 -10.24 8.42
CA GLY A 309 10.86 -10.00 8.34
C GLY A 309 11.34 -8.56 8.54
N PRO A 310 12.66 -8.32 8.38
CA PRO A 310 13.28 -7.02 8.59
C PRO A 310 13.02 -6.02 7.48
N ALA A 311 13.15 -4.74 7.81
CA ALA A 311 13.29 -3.65 6.85
C ALA A 311 14.40 -3.92 5.82
N PHE A 312 14.34 -3.22 4.69
CA PHE A 312 15.28 -3.26 3.56
C PHE A 312 15.28 -4.55 2.72
N GLN A 313 14.49 -5.56 3.08
CA GLN A 313 14.19 -6.68 2.20
C GLN A 313 13.24 -6.24 1.06
N PRO A 314 13.11 -7.04 -0.02
CA PRO A 314 12.08 -6.82 -1.03
C PRO A 314 10.69 -6.66 -0.41
N ALA A 315 9.79 -5.94 -1.10
CA ALA A 315 8.39 -5.87 -0.69
C ALA A 315 7.83 -7.28 -0.45
N TRP A 316 7.06 -7.41 0.62
CA TRP A 316 6.24 -8.59 0.78
C TRP A 316 5.13 -8.56 -0.26
N THR A 317 4.97 -9.66 -0.99
CA THR A 317 3.85 -9.84 -1.91
C THR A 317 2.76 -10.65 -1.22
N PRO A 318 1.53 -10.13 -1.13
CA PRO A 318 0.42 -10.89 -0.60
C PRO A 318 0.14 -12.11 -1.49
N SER A 319 -0.26 -13.20 -0.85
CA SER A 319 -0.61 -14.42 -1.57
C SER A 319 -1.91 -14.23 -2.35
N PRO A 320 -2.05 -14.76 -3.58
CA PRO A 320 -3.32 -14.78 -4.29
C PRO A 320 -4.45 -15.46 -3.50
N ALA A 321 -4.14 -16.37 -2.58
CA ALA A 321 -5.11 -16.99 -1.68
C ALA A 321 -5.75 -16.02 -0.66
N LEU A 322 -5.13 -14.86 -0.39
CA LEU A 322 -5.71 -13.82 0.47
C LEU A 322 -6.64 -12.88 -0.29
N ARG A 323 -6.64 -12.96 -1.62
CA ARG A 323 -7.32 -12.04 -2.52
C ARG A 323 -8.82 -12.34 -2.55
N LYS A 324 -9.65 -11.33 -2.37
CA LYS A 324 -11.07 -11.37 -2.71
C LYS A 324 -11.23 -10.88 -4.15
N PRO A 325 -11.43 -11.77 -5.13
CA PRO A 325 -11.39 -11.39 -6.53
C PRO A 325 -12.54 -10.46 -6.90
N LEU A 326 -12.20 -9.25 -7.35
CA LEU A 326 -13.04 -8.21 -7.96
C LEU A 326 -12.53 -7.89 -9.38
N PHE A 327 -11.22 -8.00 -9.59
CA PHE A 327 -10.55 -7.75 -10.86
C PHE A 327 -10.17 -9.08 -11.53
N ARG A 328 -10.38 -9.14 -12.85
CA ARG A 328 -10.21 -10.34 -13.67
C ARG A 328 -8.75 -10.73 -13.79
N ALA A 329 -7.89 -9.76 -14.07
CA ALA A 329 -6.47 -10.03 -14.33
C ALA A 329 -5.55 -8.91 -13.82
N PRO A 330 -5.61 -8.56 -12.51
CA PRO A 330 -4.69 -7.58 -11.95
C PRO A 330 -3.25 -8.08 -12.07
N ALA A 331 -2.36 -7.17 -12.42
CA ALA A 331 -0.97 -7.50 -12.68
C ALA A 331 -0.03 -6.98 -11.60
N PRO A 332 0.97 -7.76 -11.14
CA PRO A 332 1.94 -7.26 -10.19
C PRO A 332 2.76 -6.11 -10.79
N TYR A 333 2.80 -4.99 -10.07
CA TYR A 333 3.68 -3.87 -10.32
C TYR A 333 4.59 -3.67 -9.09
N LEU A 334 5.86 -3.34 -9.36
CA LEU A 334 6.90 -3.18 -8.36
C LEU A 334 7.71 -1.94 -8.69
N PHE A 335 7.66 -0.94 -7.82
CA PHE A 335 8.55 0.20 -7.91
C PHE A 335 9.83 -0.09 -7.11
N SER A 336 11.00 0.00 -7.72
CA SER A 336 12.26 -0.37 -7.06
C SER A 336 12.89 0.79 -6.30
N LEU A 337 13.38 0.53 -5.08
CA LEU A 337 14.00 1.54 -4.23
C LEU A 337 15.46 1.17 -3.95
N ASP A 338 16.38 2.07 -4.28
CA ASP A 338 17.75 1.97 -3.78
C ASP A 338 17.79 2.22 -2.27
N GLU A 339 18.93 1.95 -1.64
CA GLU A 339 19.05 2.07 -0.19
C GLU A 339 18.88 3.53 0.30
N LYS A 340 19.21 4.52 -0.54
CA LYS A 340 19.02 5.94 -0.22
C LYS A 340 17.53 6.27 -0.18
N ALA A 341 16.76 5.84 -1.17
CA ALA A 341 15.30 6.00 -1.22
C ALA A 341 14.60 5.25 -0.08
N GLN A 342 15.08 4.06 0.29
CA GLN A 342 14.59 3.33 1.47
C GLN A 342 14.82 4.08 2.77
N ARG A 343 16.01 4.65 2.97
CA ARG A 343 16.31 5.50 4.12
C ARG A 343 15.48 6.78 4.11
N HIS A 344 15.26 7.38 2.94
CA HIS A 344 14.39 8.55 2.79
C HIS A 344 12.94 8.23 3.18
N LYS A 345 12.42 7.09 2.73
CA LYS A 345 11.10 6.59 3.14
C LYS A 345 11.00 6.42 4.66
N ALA A 346 12.08 6.01 5.33
CA ALA A 346 12.13 5.99 6.79
C ALA A 346 11.95 7.37 7.44
N LEU A 347 12.49 8.42 6.80
CA LEU A 347 12.31 9.81 7.26
C LEU A 347 10.87 10.26 7.09
N LEU A 348 10.23 9.93 5.96
CA LEU A 348 8.81 10.21 5.72
C LEU A 348 7.93 9.56 6.79
N LEU A 349 8.14 8.28 7.08
CA LEU A 349 7.40 7.59 8.16
C LEU A 349 7.69 8.18 9.55
N ASN A 350 8.90 8.68 9.80
CA ASN A 350 9.23 9.32 11.08
C ASN A 350 8.58 10.70 11.23
N ALA A 351 8.29 11.39 10.14
CA ALA A 351 7.61 12.69 10.16
C ALA A 351 6.12 12.57 10.55
N MET A 352 5.56 11.36 10.54
CA MET A 352 4.20 11.08 11.02
C MET A 352 4.18 10.91 12.53
N ASP A 353 3.59 11.86 13.26
CA ASP A 353 3.59 11.89 14.73
C ASP A 353 2.94 10.64 15.36
N ASP A 354 1.91 10.08 14.74
CA ASP A 354 1.18 8.89 15.21
C ASP A 354 1.97 7.57 15.06
N LEU A 355 3.02 7.58 14.22
CA LEU A 355 3.97 6.47 14.05
C LEU A 355 5.16 6.57 15.03
N SER A 356 5.16 7.58 15.89
CA SER A 356 6.16 7.74 16.95
C SER A 356 6.02 6.65 18.04
N ARG A 357 7.05 6.58 18.90
CA ARG A 357 7.26 5.47 19.83
C ARG A 357 6.12 5.36 20.84
N ARG A 358 5.51 4.16 20.94
CA ARG A 358 4.54 3.82 22.00
C ARG A 358 5.25 3.15 23.19
N ASP A 359 4.89 3.56 24.41
CA ASP A 359 5.54 3.16 25.67
C ASP A 359 5.30 1.70 26.11
N ARG A 360 5.68 0.69 25.30
CA ARG A 360 5.56 -0.74 25.71
C ARG A 360 6.69 -1.65 25.19
N PRO A 361 7.98 -1.33 25.42
CA PRO A 361 9.11 -2.07 24.86
C PRO A 361 9.15 -3.56 25.26
N ARG A 362 8.68 -3.91 26.46
CA ARG A 362 8.60 -5.32 26.91
C ARG A 362 7.59 -6.15 26.09
N GLN A 363 6.43 -5.58 25.75
CA GLN A 363 5.41 -6.27 24.97
C GLN A 363 5.86 -6.45 23.52
N ILE A 364 6.47 -5.41 22.94
CA ILE A 364 7.07 -5.44 21.60
C ILE A 364 8.11 -6.56 21.49
N ARG A 365 9.08 -6.62 22.42
CA ARG A 365 10.10 -7.68 22.45
C ARG A 365 9.50 -9.08 22.53
N LYS A 366 8.45 -9.27 23.35
CA LYS A 366 7.75 -10.56 23.49
C LYS A 366 7.02 -10.95 22.20
N LYS A 367 6.40 -9.99 21.50
CA LYS A 367 5.73 -10.19 20.22
C LYS A 367 6.74 -10.57 19.13
N ASN A 368 7.82 -9.80 18.98
CA ASN A 368 8.89 -10.07 17.99
C ASN A 368 9.49 -11.48 18.17
N ARG A 369 9.76 -11.88 19.42
CA ARG A 369 10.23 -13.24 19.73
C ARG A 369 9.23 -14.34 19.32
N ARG A 370 7.92 -14.08 19.41
CA ARG A 370 6.88 -15.02 18.96
C ARG A 370 6.83 -15.11 17.44
N GLU A 371 6.99 -13.99 16.76
CA GLU A 371 7.06 -13.91 15.29
C GLU A 371 8.35 -14.54 14.73
N GLY A 372 9.37 -14.71 15.57
CA GLY A 372 10.58 -15.42 15.20
C GLY A 372 11.61 -14.56 14.48
N PHE A 373 11.52 -13.25 14.65
CA PHE A 373 12.40 -12.25 14.05
C PHE A 373 12.70 -11.14 15.08
N HIS A 374 13.87 -10.53 14.96
CA HIS A 374 14.33 -9.41 15.78
C HIS A 374 14.51 -8.17 14.90
N PRO A 375 13.73 -7.09 15.08
CA PRO A 375 13.90 -5.85 14.34
C PRO A 375 15.35 -5.37 14.34
N THR A 376 15.91 -5.18 13.15
CA THR A 376 17.30 -4.75 12.94
C THR A 376 17.41 -3.25 12.67
N PHE A 377 16.30 -2.60 12.36
CA PHE A 377 16.22 -1.17 12.08
C PHE A 377 15.11 -0.56 12.93
N ALA A 378 15.31 0.63 13.48
CA ALA A 378 14.29 1.37 14.25
C ALA A 378 13.42 0.49 15.20
N PRO A 379 14.02 -0.38 16.04
CA PRO A 379 13.29 -1.42 16.79
C PRO A 379 12.33 -0.87 17.86
N ASP A 380 12.42 0.42 18.14
CA ASP A 380 11.61 1.18 19.09
C ASP A 380 10.53 2.02 18.41
N ARG A 381 10.45 2.03 17.07
CA ARG A 381 9.42 2.70 16.28
C ARG A 381 8.24 1.77 15.98
N ASP A 382 7.21 2.33 15.34
CA ASP A 382 6.07 1.54 14.88
C ASP A 382 6.51 0.42 13.91
N ARG A 383 5.72 -0.66 13.85
CA ARG A 383 5.99 -1.83 13.01
C ARG A 383 6.09 -1.49 11.53
N TYR A 384 5.47 -0.39 11.06
CA TYR A 384 5.59 0.05 9.68
C TYR A 384 7.04 0.33 9.26
N PHE A 385 7.94 0.67 10.20
CA PHE A 385 9.37 0.76 9.93
C PHE A 385 10.00 -0.58 9.51
N GLN A 386 9.41 -1.72 9.89
CA GLN A 386 9.84 -3.03 9.36
C GLN A 386 9.06 -3.39 8.10
N TRP A 387 7.78 -3.04 8.04
CA TRP A 387 6.86 -3.55 7.04
C TRP A 387 6.93 -2.80 5.70
N ALA A 388 7.08 -1.47 5.75
CA ALA A 388 6.95 -0.57 4.61
C ALA A 388 8.29 -0.12 4.02
N ILE A 389 9.37 -0.12 4.82
CA ILE A 389 10.73 0.23 4.37
C ILE A 389 11.34 -1.00 3.71
N ARG A 390 11.18 -1.10 2.40
CA ARG A 390 11.49 -2.27 1.57
C ARG A 390 12.25 -1.84 0.33
N SER A 391 13.03 -2.73 -0.27
CA SER A 391 13.77 -2.45 -1.52
C SER A 391 12.88 -2.36 -2.76
N SER A 392 11.58 -2.54 -2.58
CA SER A 392 10.57 -2.24 -3.57
C SER A 392 9.25 -1.86 -2.90
N GLU A 393 8.36 -1.23 -3.63
CA GLU A 393 6.96 -0.98 -3.28
C GLU A 393 6.08 -1.80 -4.21
N TYR A 394 5.10 -2.51 -3.64
CA TYR A 394 4.27 -3.45 -4.38
C TYR A 394 2.87 -2.89 -4.60
N PHE A 395 2.39 -3.06 -5.82
CA PHE A 395 1.06 -2.68 -6.26
C PHE A 395 0.47 -3.79 -7.13
N GLN A 396 -0.84 -3.89 -7.18
CA GLN A 396 -1.50 -4.47 -8.34
C GLN A 396 -1.80 -3.37 -9.36
N MET A 397 -1.80 -3.70 -10.64
CA MET A 397 -2.14 -2.78 -11.71
C MET A 397 -3.35 -3.32 -12.47
N VAL A 398 -4.33 -2.45 -12.68
CA VAL A 398 -5.53 -2.72 -13.46
C VAL A 398 -5.77 -1.57 -14.44
N ASP A 399 -6.51 -1.88 -15.51
CA ASP A 399 -7.05 -0.85 -16.39
C ASP A 399 -8.14 -0.03 -15.68
N VAL A 400 -8.32 1.23 -16.07
CA VAL A 400 -9.32 2.11 -15.46
C VAL A 400 -10.75 1.58 -15.58
N GLU A 401 -11.12 0.97 -16.72
CA GLU A 401 -12.46 0.43 -16.92
C GLU A 401 -12.67 -0.86 -16.11
N GLU A 402 -11.62 -1.68 -15.97
CA GLU A 402 -11.65 -2.85 -15.09
C GLU A 402 -11.80 -2.42 -13.62
N PHE A 403 -11.08 -1.37 -13.19
CA PHE A 403 -11.22 -0.80 -11.86
C PHE A 403 -12.65 -0.31 -11.59
N ILE A 404 -13.21 0.47 -12.53
CA ILE A 404 -14.57 1.02 -12.43
C ILE A 404 -15.61 -0.10 -12.34
N GLU A 405 -15.49 -1.14 -13.18
CA GLU A 405 -16.44 -2.25 -13.23
C GLU A 405 -16.32 -3.16 -12.00
N GLY A 406 -15.12 -3.62 -11.66
CA GLY A 406 -14.88 -4.53 -10.55
C GLY A 406 -15.29 -3.92 -9.19
N THR A 407 -15.09 -2.62 -9.02
CA THR A 407 -15.50 -1.92 -7.78
C THR A 407 -17.02 -1.88 -7.59
N LYS A 408 -17.85 -2.08 -8.63
CA LYS A 408 -19.32 -2.16 -8.48
C LYS A 408 -19.73 -3.35 -7.61
N GLU A 409 -18.96 -4.42 -7.58
CA GLU A 409 -19.26 -5.62 -6.80
C GLU A 409 -19.05 -5.41 -5.29
N LEU A 410 -18.43 -4.29 -4.88
CA LEU A 410 -18.39 -3.90 -3.47
C LEU A 410 -19.77 -3.47 -2.91
N LEU A 411 -20.74 -3.18 -3.79
CA LEU A 411 -22.03 -2.58 -3.45
C LEU A 411 -23.17 -3.50 -2.94
N PRO A 412 -23.22 -4.85 -3.14
CA PRO A 412 -24.46 -5.57 -2.79
C PRO A 412 -24.53 -6.30 -1.44
N ASP A 413 -23.44 -6.71 -0.77
CA ASP A 413 -23.59 -7.58 0.43
C ASP A 413 -22.37 -7.69 1.38
N GLN A 414 -21.33 -6.86 1.21
CA GLN A 414 -20.17 -6.87 2.11
C GLN A 414 -20.18 -5.64 3.00
N SER A 415 -21.08 -5.59 3.99
CA SER A 415 -20.83 -4.74 5.16
C SER A 415 -19.48 -5.15 5.74
N PRO A 416 -18.47 -4.26 5.82
CA PRO A 416 -17.22 -4.61 6.47
C PRO A 416 -17.51 -4.84 7.94
N GLY A 417 -17.66 -6.12 8.33
CA GLY A 417 -17.99 -6.49 9.70
C GLY A 417 -17.02 -5.82 10.67
N ARG A 418 -17.51 -4.90 11.51
CA ARG A 418 -16.79 -4.09 12.52
C ARG A 418 -15.26 -4.30 12.54
N TYR A 419 -14.56 -3.70 11.57
CA TYR A 419 -13.10 -3.60 11.55
C TYR A 419 -12.56 -2.46 12.42
N LEU A 420 -13.37 -1.93 13.33
CA LEU A 420 -12.91 -1.06 14.40
C LEU A 420 -12.44 -1.92 15.59
N LYS A 421 -11.22 -2.49 15.54
CA LYS A 421 -10.55 -3.05 16.74
C LYS A 421 -9.35 -2.23 17.18
#